data_AF-A0A9J6FT66-F1
#
_entry.id   AF-A0A9J6FT66-F1
#
_cell.length_a   1.000
_cell.length_b   1.000
_cell.length_c   1.000
_cell.angle_alpha   90.00
_cell.angle_beta   90.00
_cell.angle_gamma   90.00
#
_symmetry.space_group_name_H-M   'P 1'
#
loop_
_entity.id
_entity.type
_entity.pdbx_description
1 polymer ?
#
loop_
_entity_poly.entity_id
_entity_poly.type
_entity_poly.pdbx_seq_one_letter_code
_entity_poly.pdbx_strand_id
1 'polypeptide(L)'
;MTQQILELTAKVDDLENRSRRNNLVIYGVTEEPDEDSKSLQEKVQRTIFTDILDIAVKSVERIHRVGNPRSERPRPIVLRLFDFSEKSKIRFLL
;
A
#
# COMPACT_ATOMS: atom_id res chain seq x y z
N MET A 1 30.23 -15.69 8.29
CA MET A 1 29.63 -14.38 8.61
C MET A 1 29.57 -14.24 10.12
N THR A 2 29.98 -13.11 10.68
CA THR A 2 30.08 -12.88 12.14
C THR A 2 28.71 -12.67 12.78
N GLN A 3 28.50 -13.19 13.99
CA GLN A 3 27.24 -13.11 14.77
C GLN A 3 26.62 -11.70 14.82
N GLN A 4 27.47 -10.66 14.94
CA GLN A 4 27.04 -9.26 14.93
C GLN A 4 26.36 -8.83 13.62
N ILE A 5 26.78 -9.36 12.47
CA ILE A 5 26.13 -9.05 11.18
C ILE A 5 24.72 -9.60 11.20
N LEU A 6 24.52 -10.83 11.69
CA LEU A 6 23.19 -11.44 11.78
C LEU A 6 22.25 -10.64 12.70
N GLU A 7 22.74 -10.21 13.86
CA GLU A 7 21.95 -9.40 14.80
C GLU A 7 21.59 -8.03 14.23
N LEU A 8 22.52 -7.37 13.54
CA LEU A 8 22.28 -6.09 12.89
C LEU A 8 21.29 -6.24 11.72
N THR A 9 21.44 -7.27 10.89
CA THR A 9 20.50 -7.56 9.78
C THR A 9 19.09 -7.80 10.31
N ALA A 10 18.93 -8.64 11.35
CA ALA A 10 17.63 -8.89 11.95
C ALA A 10 17.00 -7.61 12.52
N LYS A 11 17.81 -6.73 13.12
CA LYS A 11 17.32 -5.44 13.63
C LYS A 11 16.91 -4.48 12.51
N VAL A 12 17.65 -4.43 11.41
CA VAL A 12 17.27 -3.65 10.23
C VAL A 12 15.95 -4.15 9.66
N ASP A 13 15.82 -5.47 9.46
CA ASP A 13 14.60 -6.08 8.95
C ASP A 13 13.38 -5.79 9.84
N ASP A 14 13.53 -5.87 11.16
CA ASP A 14 12.45 -5.52 12.11
C ASP A 14 12.06 -4.04 12.01
N LEU A 15 13.04 -3.12 11.98
CA LEU A 15 12.78 -1.68 11.83
C LEU A 15 12.07 -1.37 10.52
N GLU A 16 12.49 -1.98 9.43
CA GLU A 16 11.87 -1.83 8.14
C GLU A 16 10.43 -2.40 8.11
N ASN A 17 10.21 -3.56 8.72
CA ASN A 17 8.88 -4.17 8.81
C ASN A 17 7.93 -3.33 9.65
N ARG A 18 8.40 -2.72 10.75
CA ARG A 18 7.63 -1.76 11.54
C ARG A 18 7.29 -0.51 10.74
N SER A 19 8.25 0.02 9.96
CA SER A 19 8.03 1.17 9.08
C SER A 19 6.97 0.90 8.00
N ARG A 20 6.99 -0.31 7.42
CA ARG A 20 6.02 -0.74 6.39
C ARG A 20 4.72 -1.29 6.96
N ARG A 21 4.56 -1.35 8.29
CA ARG A 21 3.41 -2.01 8.94
C ARG A 21 2.07 -1.41 8.53
N ASN A 22 2.01 -0.15 8.13
CA ASN A 22 0.76 0.47 7.68
C ASN A 22 0.61 0.54 6.15
N ASN A 23 1.54 -0.04 5.40
CA ASN A 23 1.48 -0.02 3.95
C ASN A 23 0.56 -1.15 3.44
N LEU A 24 -0.26 -0.85 2.45
CA LEU A 24 -1.05 -1.79 1.67
C LEU A 24 -0.56 -1.76 0.23
N VAL A 25 -0.55 -2.93 -0.41
CA VAL A 25 -0.21 -3.07 -1.83
C VAL A 25 -1.44 -3.55 -2.56
N ILE A 26 -1.88 -2.79 -3.57
CA ILE A 26 -3.07 -3.08 -4.36
C ILE A 26 -2.63 -3.38 -5.80
N TYR A 27 -3.15 -4.46 -6.36
CA TYR A 27 -2.86 -4.91 -7.72
C TYR A 27 -4.13 -4.82 -8.59
N GLY A 28 -3.96 -4.72 -9.91
CA GLY A 28 -5.07 -4.83 -10.86
C GLY A 28 -5.91 -3.57 -11.09
N VAL A 29 -5.57 -2.44 -10.46
CA VAL A 29 -6.23 -1.15 -10.74
C VAL A 29 -5.68 -0.57 -12.04
N THR A 30 -6.55 -0.29 -13.02
CA THR A 30 -6.16 0.28 -14.31
C THR A 30 -5.43 1.62 -14.16
N GLU A 31 -4.47 1.90 -15.05
CA GLU A 31 -3.71 3.17 -15.07
C GLU A 31 -4.34 4.15 -16.07
N GLU A 32 -4.40 5.43 -15.70
CA GLU A 32 -4.83 6.51 -16.59
C GLU A 32 -3.61 7.35 -17.03
N PRO A 33 -3.61 7.95 -18.24
CA PRO A 33 -2.46 8.68 -18.80
C PRO A 33 -2.01 9.91 -17.97
N ASP A 34 -2.91 10.49 -17.17
CA ASP A 34 -2.66 11.67 -16.35
C ASP A 34 -3.03 11.42 -14.87
N GLU A 35 -2.81 10.19 -14.39
CA GLU A 35 -3.07 9.81 -13.01
C GLU A 35 -2.14 10.58 -12.05
N ASP A 36 -2.72 11.47 -11.25
CA ASP A 36 -2.06 12.11 -10.11
C ASP A 36 -2.40 11.38 -8.79
N SER A 37 -1.71 11.72 -7.70
CA SER A 37 -1.94 11.07 -6.40
C SER A 37 -3.38 11.24 -5.89
N LYS A 38 -4.05 12.34 -6.25
CA LYS A 38 -5.40 12.65 -5.77
C LYS A 38 -6.46 11.84 -6.51
N SER A 39 -6.41 11.84 -7.84
CA SER A 39 -7.27 11.03 -8.71
C SER A 39 -7.08 9.53 -8.43
N LEU A 40 -5.84 9.09 -8.19
CA LEU A 40 -5.55 7.72 -7.76
C LEU A 40 -6.20 7.39 -6.41
N GLN A 41 -6.12 8.31 -5.44
CA GLN A 41 -6.77 8.14 -4.14
C GLN A 41 -8.29 8.03 -4.27
N GLU A 42 -8.92 8.94 -5.01
CA GLU A 42 -10.36 8.94 -5.26
C GLU A 42 -10.80 7.66 -5.97
N LYS A 43 -10.03 7.21 -6.97
CA LYS A 43 -10.26 5.95 -7.69
C LYS A 43 -10.22 4.75 -6.75
N VAL A 44 -9.20 4.64 -5.90
CA VAL A 44 -9.07 3.53 -4.94
C VAL A 44 -10.15 3.59 -3.86
N GLN A 45 -10.49 4.78 -3.35
CA GLN A 45 -11.57 4.94 -2.38
C GLN A 45 -12.90 4.45 -2.94
N ARG A 46 -13.25 4.86 -4.17
CA ARG A 46 -14.49 4.42 -4.79
C ARG A 46 -14.46 2.93 -5.12
N THR A 47 -13.50 2.51 -5.93
CA THR A 47 -13.52 1.16 -6.54
C THR A 47 -13.15 0.05 -5.56
N ILE A 48 -12.22 0.27 -4.64
CA ILE A 48 -11.74 -0.78 -3.74
C ILE A 48 -12.44 -0.68 -2.39
N PHE A 49 -12.39 0.49 -1.75
CA PHE A 49 -12.90 0.61 -0.38
C PHE A 49 -14.42 0.63 -0.33
N THR A 50 -15.09 1.41 -1.19
CA THR A 50 -16.55 1.47 -1.23
C THR A 50 -17.15 0.29 -2.02
N ASP A 51 -16.81 0.14 -3.31
CA ASP A 51 -17.54 -0.77 -4.19
C ASP A 51 -17.27 -2.26 -3.90
N ILE A 52 -16.05 -2.61 -3.49
CA ILE A 52 -15.65 -4.01 -3.23
C ILE A 52 -15.75 -4.36 -1.74
N LEU A 53 -15.23 -3.49 -0.87
CA LEU A 53 -15.10 -3.79 0.55
C LEU A 53 -16.19 -3.17 1.43
N ASP A 54 -17.04 -2.29 0.89
CA ASP A 54 -18.09 -1.54 1.60
C ASP A 54 -17.62 -0.89 2.92
N ILE A 55 -16.45 -0.23 2.87
CA ILE A 55 -15.84 0.46 4.01
C ILE A 55 -15.41 1.89 3.65
N ALA A 56 -15.61 2.79 4.61
CA ALA A 56 -15.06 4.15 4.53
C ALA A 56 -13.66 4.19 5.15
N VAL A 57 -12.65 4.46 4.32
CA VAL A 57 -11.25 4.64 4.74
C VAL A 57 -10.89 6.12 4.68
N LYS A 58 -10.60 6.72 5.84
CA LYS A 58 -10.23 8.14 5.93
C LYS A 58 -8.73 8.34 6.15
N SER A 59 -8.01 7.29 6.53
CA SER A 59 -6.63 7.43 6.99
C SER A 59 -5.54 7.35 5.93
N VAL A 60 -5.87 7.57 4.65
CA VAL A 60 -4.88 7.54 3.56
C VAL A 60 -3.90 8.71 3.71
N GLU A 61 -2.66 8.39 4.08
CA GLU A 61 -1.56 9.35 4.24
C GLU A 61 -0.86 9.61 2.90
N ARG A 62 -0.58 8.53 2.16
CA ARG A 62 0.12 8.60 0.87
C ARG A 62 -0.29 7.46 -0.03
N ILE A 63 -0.42 7.74 -1.32
CA ILE A 63 -0.70 6.74 -2.36
C ILE A 63 0.15 7.03 -3.59
N HIS A 64 0.70 5.99 -4.21
CA HIS A 64 1.46 6.10 -5.45
C HIS A 64 1.62 4.74 -6.13
N ARG A 65 1.83 4.76 -7.45
CA ARG A 65 2.25 3.58 -8.21
C ARG A 65 3.73 3.27 -7.93
N VAL A 66 4.09 1.99 -7.92
CA VAL A 66 5.47 1.54 -7.73
C VAL A 66 5.94 0.71 -8.92
N GLY A 67 7.20 0.92 -9.30
CA GLY A 67 7.85 0.22 -10.41
C GLY A 67 7.73 0.96 -11.74
N ASN A 68 8.37 0.37 -12.75
CA ASN A 68 8.40 0.91 -14.10
C ASN A 68 7.07 0.63 -14.83
N PRO A 69 6.59 1.54 -15.69
CA PRO A 69 5.43 1.29 -16.53
C PRO A 69 5.61 -0.01 -17.33
N ARG A 70 4.57 -0.86 -17.34
CA ARG A 70 4.55 -2.11 -18.11
C ARG A 70 3.35 -2.09 -19.03
N SER A 71 3.57 -2.38 -20.31
CA SER A 71 2.50 -2.40 -21.32
C SER A 71 1.46 -3.49 -21.08
N GLU A 72 1.82 -4.56 -20.36
CA GLU A 72 0.98 -5.75 -20.18
C GLU A 72 0.16 -5.74 -18.89
N ARG A 73 0.60 -5.02 -17.85
CA ARG A 73 -0.02 -5.06 -16.51
C ARG A 73 0.04 -3.72 -15.81
N PRO A 74 -1.06 -3.27 -15.17
CA PRO A 74 -1.03 -2.08 -14.35
C PRO A 74 -0.02 -2.20 -13.20
N ARG A 75 0.69 -1.11 -12.92
CA ARG A 75 1.64 -0.99 -11.82
C ARG A 75 0.93 -1.17 -10.48
N PRO A 76 1.52 -1.89 -9.53
CA PRO A 76 1.01 -1.98 -8.17
C PRO A 76 0.91 -0.59 -7.53
N ILE A 77 -0.12 -0.39 -6.72
CA ILE A 77 -0.28 0.81 -5.91
C ILE A 77 0.22 0.49 -4.50
N VAL A 78 1.09 1.35 -3.96
CA VAL A 78 1.43 1.35 -2.54
C VAL A 78 0.69 2.51 -1.87
N LEU A 79 -0.11 2.14 -0.88
CA LEU A 79 -0.89 3.05 -0.05
C LEU A 79 -0.43 2.93 1.40
N ARG A 80 -0.22 4.05 2.08
CA ARG A 80 0.08 4.10 3.50
C ARG A 80 -1.10 4.68 4.26
N LEU A 81 -1.50 4.00 5.33
CA LEU A 81 -2.52 4.46 6.26
C LEU A 81 -1.86 5.07 7.51
N PHE A 82 -2.41 6.15 8.05
CA PHE A 82 -1.95 6.65 9.35
C PHE A 82 -2.53 5.83 10.50
N ASP A 83 -3.74 5.25 10.34
CA ASP A 83 -4.39 4.44 11.37
C ASP A 83 -4.21 2.93 11.10
N PHE A 84 -3.50 2.26 12.00
CA PHE A 84 -3.30 0.81 11.94
C PHE A 84 -4.60 0.02 12.11
N SER A 85 -5.60 0.60 12.79
CA SER A 85 -6.90 -0.02 13.01
C SER A 85 -7.66 -0.17 11.70
N GLU A 86 -7.64 0.86 10.83
CA GLU A 86 -8.23 0.79 9.49
C GLU A 86 -7.51 -0.27 8.63
N LYS A 87 -6.19 -0.35 8.70
CA LYS A 87 -5.44 -1.42 8.00
C LYS A 87 -5.88 -2.81 8.46
N SER A 88 -6.07 -2.99 9.77
CA SER A 88 -6.44 -4.28 10.33
C SER A 88 -7.83 -4.72 9.87
N LYS A 89 -8.78 -3.79 9.72
CA LYS A 89 -10.10 -4.05 9.13
C LYS A 89 -10.02 -4.45 7.67
N ILE A 90 -9.24 -3.72 6.87
CA ILE A 90 -9.04 -4.02 5.44
C ILE A 90 -8.41 -5.41 5.27
N ARG A 91 -7.39 -5.75 6.07
CA ARG A 91 -6.75 -7.07 6.04
C ARG A 91 -7.71 -8.21 6.41
N PHE A 92 -8.72 -7.95 7.24
CA PHE A 92 -9.69 -8.97 7.61
C PHE A 92 -10.70 -9.27 6.48
N LEU A 93 -10.88 -8.33 5.56
CA LEU A 93 -11.85 -8.40 4.46
C LEU A 93 -11.23 -8.80 3.11
N LEU A 94 -9.91 -8.98 3.05
CA LEU A 94 -9.12 -9.39 1.87
C LEU A 94 -8.43 -10.73 2.14
#